data_AF-A0AB34I3J1-F1
#
_entry.id   AF-A0AB34I3J1-F1
#
_cell.length_a   1.000
_cell.length_b   1.000
_cell.length_c   1.000
_cell.angle_alpha   90.00
_cell.angle_beta   90.00
_cell.angle_gamma   90.00
#
_symmetry.space_group_name_H-M   'P 1'
#
loop_
_entity.id
_entity.type
_entity.pdbx_description
1 polymer ?
#
loop_
_entity_poly.entity_id
_entity_poly.type
_entity_poly.pdbx_seq_one_letter_code
_entity_poly.pdbx_strand_id
1 'polypeptide(L)'
;MQAVNSRLRETVSLSVGFEYETCPSLILWEKRTALLQGFELDPSNLGGWSLDKHHILNVKSGILHKGTGENQFLTQQPAIITSIMGNGRRRSISCPSCNGLAEGNKLLAPVALAVGVDGSLFVGDFNYIRRIFPSRNVTSILELR
;
A
#
# COMPACT_ATOMS: atom_id res chain seq x y z
N MET A 1 28.90 -18.71 -11.49
CA MET A 1 27.50 -19.17 -11.41
C MET A 1 27.25 -19.55 -9.96
N GLN A 2 26.08 -19.21 -9.41
CA GLN A 2 25.65 -19.66 -8.09
C GLN A 2 24.27 -20.33 -8.16
N ALA A 3 24.00 -21.25 -7.24
CA ALA A 3 22.70 -21.90 -7.10
C ALA A 3 21.67 -20.89 -6.59
N VAL A 4 20.51 -20.83 -7.24
CA VAL A 4 19.40 -19.96 -6.85
C VAL A 4 18.65 -20.59 -5.68
N ASN A 5 18.51 -19.84 -4.58
CA ASN A 5 17.66 -20.21 -3.44
C ASN A 5 16.38 -19.35 -3.48
N SER A 6 15.21 -19.99 -3.48
CA SER A 6 13.93 -19.35 -3.82
C SER A 6 13.11 -18.84 -2.62
N ARG A 7 12.94 -17.52 -2.49
CA ARG A 7 12.26 -16.82 -1.37
C ARG A 7 11.59 -15.44 -1.69
N LEU A 8 10.31 -15.39 -2.10
CA LEU A 8 9.38 -14.23 -2.00
C LEU A 8 8.63 -14.22 -0.66
N ARG A 9 7.72 -13.27 -0.35
CA ARG A 9 6.91 -13.29 0.90
C ARG A 9 5.40 -13.08 0.69
N GLU A 10 4.56 -13.86 1.36
CA GLU A 10 3.10 -13.81 1.33
C GLU A 10 2.49 -13.66 2.74
N THR A 11 1.38 -12.92 2.85
CA THR A 11 0.67 -12.75 4.12
C THR A 11 -0.39 -13.83 4.27
N VAL A 12 -0.34 -14.57 5.38
CA VAL A 12 -1.30 -15.62 5.73
C VAL A 12 -2.12 -15.19 6.93
N SER A 13 -3.42 -15.54 6.93
CA SER A 13 -4.32 -15.33 8.07
C SER A 13 -4.44 -16.60 8.92
N LEU A 14 -4.16 -16.47 10.21
CA LEU A 14 -4.26 -17.51 11.22
C LEU A 14 -5.49 -17.23 12.10
N SER A 15 -6.32 -18.24 12.34
CA SER A 15 -7.47 -18.13 13.26
C SER A 15 -7.36 -19.20 14.34
N VAL A 16 -7.37 -18.79 15.60
CA VAL A 16 -7.32 -19.67 16.77
C VAL A 16 -8.66 -19.58 17.49
N GLY A 17 -9.33 -20.70 17.69
CA GLY A 17 -10.61 -20.79 18.39
C GLY A 17 -10.42 -21.35 19.80
N PHE A 18 -10.99 -20.66 20.80
CA PHE A 18 -11.07 -21.14 22.18
C PHE A 18 -12.53 -21.50 22.50
N GLU A 19 -12.76 -22.76 22.84
CA GLU A 19 -14.04 -23.28 23.34
C GLU A 19 -13.93 -23.55 24.84
N TYR A 20 -14.98 -23.19 25.59
CA TYR A 20 -15.02 -23.36 27.04
C TYR A 20 -16.17 -24.29 27.42
N GLU A 21 -15.93 -25.19 28.38
CA GLU A 21 -16.93 -26.16 28.86
C GLU A 21 -18.24 -25.50 29.34
N THR A 22 -18.15 -24.28 29.87
CA THR A 22 -19.32 -23.53 30.34
C THR A 22 -20.24 -23.04 29.23
N CYS A 23 -19.76 -22.97 27.98
CA CYS A 23 -20.53 -22.51 26.83
C CYS A 23 -20.03 -23.17 25.54
N PRO A 24 -20.32 -24.47 25.32
CA PRO A 24 -19.80 -25.23 24.18
C PRO A 24 -20.36 -24.78 22.82
N SER A 25 -21.41 -23.95 22.81
CA SER A 25 -21.99 -23.40 21.58
C SER A 25 -21.28 -22.15 21.05
N LEU A 26 -20.34 -21.57 21.81
CA LEU A 26 -19.64 -20.33 21.44
C LEU A 26 -18.14 -20.56 21.37
N ILE A 27 -17.53 -20.23 20.22
CA ILE A 27 -16.09 -20.24 20.03
C ILE A 27 -15.58 -18.80 20.01
N LEU A 28 -14.63 -18.47 20.89
CA LEU A 28 -13.93 -17.20 20.85
C LEU A 28 -12.78 -17.27 19.84
N TRP A 29 -12.88 -16.49 18.77
CA TRP A 29 -11.89 -16.49 17.69
C TRP A 29 -10.89 -15.35 17.83
N GLU A 30 -9.61 -15.69 17.80
CA GLU A 30 -8.51 -14.75 17.64
C GLU A 30 -7.92 -14.87 16.23
N LYS A 31 -7.77 -13.75 15.52
CA LYS A 31 -7.15 -13.71 14.19
C LYS A 31 -5.81 -13.00 14.23
N ARG A 32 -4.80 -13.58 13.59
CA ARG A 32 -3.45 -13.02 13.43
C ARG A 32 -3.01 -13.11 11.97
N THR A 33 -2.10 -12.24 11.56
CA THR A 33 -1.45 -12.32 10.25
C THR A 33 0.02 -12.66 10.43
N ALA A 34 0.53 -13.59 9.62
CA ALA A 34 1.94 -13.95 9.57
C ALA A 34 2.47 -13.76 8.15
N LEU A 35 3.76 -13.47 8.03
CA LEU A 35 4.44 -13.30 6.75
C LEU A 35 5.27 -14.57 6.47
N LEU A 36 4.84 -15.36 5.49
CA LEU A 36 5.53 -16.57 5.04
C LEU A 36 6.33 -16.32 3.77
N GLN A 37 7.16 -17.28 3.39
CA GLN A 37 8.09 -17.18 2.27
C GLN A 37 7.60 -18.01 1.05
N GLY A 38 7.47 -17.39 -0.13
CA GLY A 38 7.09 -17.99 -1.42
C GLY A 38 8.26 -18.15 -2.40
N PHE A 39 8.00 -18.41 -3.69
CA PHE A 39 9.04 -18.70 -4.71
C PHE A 39 9.72 -17.45 -5.29
N GLU A 40 11.03 -17.48 -5.55
CA GLU A 40 11.73 -16.43 -6.33
C GLU A 40 11.64 -16.62 -7.83
N LEU A 41 11.88 -15.51 -8.54
CA LEU A 41 12.10 -15.54 -9.98
C LEU A 41 13.52 -16.05 -10.28
N ASP A 42 13.67 -16.98 -11.22
CA ASP A 42 14.98 -17.35 -11.78
C ASP A 42 15.37 -16.32 -12.85
N PRO A 43 16.40 -15.47 -12.62
CA PRO A 43 16.80 -14.47 -13.59
C PRO A 43 17.36 -15.07 -14.87
N SER A 44 18.09 -16.20 -14.80
CA SER A 44 18.95 -16.65 -15.90
C SER A 44 18.42 -17.88 -16.64
N ASN A 45 17.51 -18.66 -16.04
CA ASN A 45 16.98 -19.90 -16.62
C ASN A 45 18.08 -20.88 -17.06
N LEU A 46 19.14 -20.99 -16.26
CA LEU A 46 20.29 -21.87 -16.51
C LEU A 46 20.23 -23.10 -15.58
N GLY A 47 19.08 -23.76 -15.53
CA GLY A 47 18.90 -24.97 -14.70
C GLY A 47 19.06 -24.71 -13.20
N GLY A 48 18.51 -23.59 -12.70
CA GLY A 48 18.62 -23.18 -11.29
C GLY A 48 19.91 -22.43 -10.94
N TRP A 49 20.73 -22.09 -11.94
CA TRP A 49 21.91 -21.23 -11.76
C TRP A 49 21.65 -19.81 -12.28
N SER A 50 22.30 -18.84 -11.64
CA SER A 50 22.31 -17.44 -12.07
C SER A 50 23.69 -16.97 -12.56
N LEU A 51 23.68 -16.06 -13.54
CA LEU A 51 24.87 -15.31 -13.97
C LEU A 51 25.10 -14.13 -13.02
N ASP A 52 26.35 -13.93 -12.59
CA ASP A 52 26.73 -12.92 -11.60
C ASP A 52 26.19 -11.51 -11.92
N LYS A 53 26.22 -11.10 -13.19
CA LYS A 53 25.78 -9.76 -13.64
C LYS A 53 24.35 -9.70 -14.18
N HIS A 54 23.61 -10.81 -14.14
CA HIS A 54 22.22 -10.85 -14.58
C HIS A 54 21.30 -10.79 -13.37
N HIS A 55 20.39 -9.83 -13.33
CA HIS A 55 19.52 -9.55 -12.18
C HIS A 55 18.07 -9.42 -12.66
N ILE A 56 17.10 -9.67 -11.78
CA ILE A 56 15.69 -9.48 -12.10
C ILE A 56 14.96 -8.76 -10.97
N LEU A 57 14.08 -7.82 -11.33
CA LEU A 57 13.23 -7.10 -10.39
C LEU A 57 11.83 -7.72 -10.40
N ASN A 58 11.40 -8.23 -9.24
CA ASN A 58 10.00 -8.56 -9.02
C ASN A 58 9.23 -7.28 -8.69
N VAL A 59 8.60 -6.68 -9.71
CA VAL A 59 7.88 -5.39 -9.59
C VAL A 59 6.68 -5.44 -8.62
N LYS A 60 6.03 -6.60 -8.48
CA LYS A 60 4.83 -6.76 -7.65
C LYS A 60 5.15 -6.81 -6.16
N SER A 61 6.19 -7.55 -5.80
CA SER A 61 6.64 -7.70 -4.41
C SER A 61 7.72 -6.69 -3.99
N GLY A 62 8.29 -5.96 -4.96
CA GLY A 62 9.34 -4.98 -4.73
C GLY A 62 10.65 -5.64 -4.26
N ILE A 63 11.08 -6.70 -4.93
CA ILE A 63 12.31 -7.43 -4.57
C ILE A 63 13.25 -7.49 -5.77
N LEU A 64 14.50 -7.07 -5.57
CA LEU A 64 15.57 -7.21 -6.56
C LEU A 64 16.36 -8.50 -6.25
N HIS A 65 16.29 -9.46 -7.18
CA HIS A 65 17.05 -10.71 -7.15
C HIS A 65 18.32 -10.54 -7.96
N LYS A 66 19.47 -10.46 -7.29
CA LYS A 66 20.75 -10.38 -7.98
C LYS A 66 21.24 -11.78 -8.31
N GLY A 67 21.79 -11.95 -9.51
CA GLY A 67 22.45 -13.19 -9.92
C GLY A 67 23.71 -13.57 -9.14
N THR A 68 24.16 -12.72 -8.21
CA THR A 68 25.13 -13.03 -7.14
C THR A 68 24.52 -13.82 -5.97
N GLY A 69 23.20 -14.09 -5.97
CA GLY A 69 22.46 -14.70 -4.86
C GLY A 69 21.97 -13.71 -3.79
N GLU A 70 22.30 -12.42 -3.89
CA GLU A 70 21.83 -11.39 -2.96
C GLU A 70 20.38 -10.95 -3.30
N ASN A 71 19.51 -10.90 -2.30
CA ASN A 71 18.14 -10.41 -2.43
C ASN A 71 17.94 -9.09 -1.68
N GLN A 72 17.46 -8.06 -2.38
CA GLN A 72 17.14 -6.76 -1.79
C GLN A 72 15.63 -6.56 -1.71
N PHE A 73 15.10 -6.52 -0.50
CA PHE A 73 13.67 -6.32 -0.22
C PHE A 73 13.36 -4.82 -0.13
N LEU A 74 12.97 -4.21 -1.25
CA LEU A 74 12.77 -2.76 -1.34
C LEU A 74 11.63 -2.27 -0.44
N THR A 75 10.62 -3.11 -0.21
CA THR A 75 9.49 -2.81 0.69
C THR A 75 9.85 -2.84 2.18
N GLN A 76 11.02 -3.37 2.56
CA GLN A 76 11.54 -3.36 3.94
C GLN A 76 12.54 -2.22 4.20
N GLN A 77 12.87 -1.45 3.17
CA GLN A 77 13.65 -0.23 3.33
C GLN A 77 12.81 0.83 4.08
N PRO A 78 13.45 1.89 4.63
CA PRO A 78 12.73 2.96 5.31
C PRO A 78 11.57 3.51 4.46
N ALA A 79 10.42 3.72 5.10
CA ALA A 79 9.23 4.22 4.43
C ALA A 79 9.47 5.61 3.83
N ILE A 80 8.91 5.84 2.64
CA ILE A 80 8.99 7.12 1.94
C ILE A 80 7.72 7.92 2.21
N ILE A 81 7.88 9.19 2.61
CA ILE A 81 6.77 10.14 2.77
C ILE A 81 6.70 11.08 1.56
N THR A 82 5.49 11.31 1.04
CA THR A 82 5.24 12.22 -0.09
C THR A 82 3.98 13.05 0.15
N SER A 83 3.89 14.21 -0.52
CA SER A 83 2.67 15.02 -0.54
C SER A 83 1.82 14.66 -1.75
N ILE A 84 0.60 14.18 -1.52
CA ILE A 84 -0.36 13.83 -2.59
C ILE A 84 -1.33 14.96 -2.93
N MET A 85 -1.49 15.93 -2.03
CA MET A 85 -2.38 17.08 -2.17
C MET A 85 -1.97 18.19 -1.20
N GLY A 86 -2.22 19.45 -1.58
CA GLY A 86 -1.77 20.62 -0.81
C GLY A 86 -0.40 21.12 -1.25
N ASN A 87 -0.16 22.40 -0.98
CA ASN A 87 1.10 23.10 -1.32
C ASN A 87 1.54 24.06 -0.21
N GLY A 88 1.06 23.86 1.02
CA GLY A 88 1.34 24.74 2.16
C GLY A 88 0.59 26.08 2.16
N ARG A 89 -0.19 26.41 1.12
CA ARG A 89 -1.00 27.64 1.06
C ARG A 89 -2.49 27.33 1.18
N ARG A 90 -3.19 28.17 1.97
CA ARG A 90 -4.64 28.07 2.14
C ARG A 90 -5.37 28.45 0.85
N ARG A 91 -6.38 27.67 0.45
CA ARG A 91 -7.37 28.11 -0.56
C ARG A 91 -8.34 29.12 0.03
N SER A 92 -9.10 29.82 -0.82
CA SER A 92 -10.25 30.62 -0.38
C SER A 92 -11.41 29.71 0.04
N ILE A 93 -12.32 30.27 0.86
CA ILE A 93 -13.50 29.56 1.34
C ILE A 93 -14.38 29.04 0.20
N SER A 94 -14.48 29.81 -0.90
CA SER A 94 -15.27 29.50 -2.11
C SER A 94 -14.72 28.36 -2.99
N CYS A 95 -13.51 27.86 -2.71
CA CYS A 95 -12.90 26.73 -3.43
C CYS A 95 -12.86 26.88 -4.98
N PRO A 96 -12.43 28.02 -5.56
CA PRO A 96 -12.31 28.16 -7.01
C PRO A 96 -11.19 27.23 -7.51
N SER A 97 -11.44 26.53 -8.61
CA SER A 97 -10.49 25.58 -9.21
C SER A 97 -10.09 24.41 -8.29
N CYS A 98 -10.96 24.02 -7.36
CA CYS A 98 -10.76 22.86 -6.51
C CYS A 98 -10.92 21.52 -7.24
N ASN A 99 -11.49 21.51 -8.45
CA ASN A 99 -11.63 20.31 -9.28
C ASN A 99 -10.48 20.25 -10.29
N GLY A 100 -9.79 19.10 -10.39
CA GLY A 100 -8.61 18.95 -11.25
C GLY A 100 -7.63 17.95 -10.66
N LEU A 101 -6.33 18.10 -10.95
CA LEU A 101 -5.29 17.26 -10.33
C LEU A 101 -5.23 17.51 -8.82
N ALA A 102 -4.97 16.45 -8.03
CA ALA A 102 -4.81 16.55 -6.58
C ALA A 102 -3.44 17.13 -6.17
N GLU A 103 -2.39 16.76 -6.89
CA GLU A 103 -1.02 17.20 -6.59
C GLU A 103 -0.91 18.72 -6.60
N GLY A 104 -0.42 19.30 -5.50
CA GLY A 104 -0.30 20.74 -5.32
C GLY A 104 -1.62 21.51 -5.21
N ASN A 105 -2.78 20.84 -5.25
CA ASN A 105 -4.09 21.49 -5.16
C ASN A 105 -4.31 22.03 -3.75
N LYS A 106 -4.63 23.31 -3.63
CA LYS A 106 -4.69 24.01 -2.33
C LYS A 106 -5.76 23.39 -1.44
N LEU A 107 -5.42 23.25 -0.16
CA LEU A 107 -6.32 22.83 0.91
C LEU A 107 -6.59 24.04 1.83
N LEU A 108 -7.65 23.99 2.61
CA LEU A 108 -7.97 25.00 3.63
C LEU A 108 -7.54 24.51 5.01
N ALA A 109 -8.10 23.38 5.45
CA ALA A 109 -7.78 22.72 6.71
C ALA A 109 -8.31 21.26 6.68
N PRO A 110 -7.49 20.29 6.24
CA PRO A 110 -7.89 18.89 6.21
C PRO A 110 -7.99 18.34 7.64
N VAL A 111 -9.19 17.95 8.07
CA VAL A 111 -9.48 17.49 9.45
C VAL A 111 -10.01 16.06 9.53
N ALA A 112 -10.41 15.48 8.41
CA ALA A 112 -10.91 14.11 8.33
C ALA A 112 -10.46 13.43 7.03
N LEU A 113 -10.23 12.12 7.09
CA LEU A 113 -9.89 11.26 5.96
C LEU A 113 -10.70 9.97 6.01
N ALA A 114 -11.15 9.49 4.86
CA ALA A 114 -11.76 8.17 4.71
C ALA A 114 -11.42 7.57 3.35
N VAL A 115 -11.18 6.26 3.28
CA VAL A 115 -10.95 5.55 2.01
C VAL A 115 -12.24 4.85 1.59
N GLY A 116 -12.69 5.13 0.37
CA GLY A 116 -13.85 4.47 -0.22
C GLY A 116 -13.55 3.06 -0.71
N VAL A 117 -14.60 2.26 -0.87
CA VAL A 117 -14.52 0.90 -1.45
C VAL A 117 -13.99 0.87 -2.88
N ASP A 118 -14.06 1.99 -3.60
CA ASP A 118 -13.52 2.18 -4.94
C ASP A 118 -12.05 2.66 -4.96
N GLY A 119 -11.40 2.72 -3.80
CA GLY A 119 -10.02 3.19 -3.64
C GLY A 119 -9.87 4.72 -3.64
N SER A 120 -10.95 5.49 -3.68
CA SER A 120 -10.88 6.96 -3.56
C SER A 120 -10.55 7.41 -2.14
N LEU A 121 -9.82 8.49 -1.98
CA LEU A 121 -9.60 9.16 -0.69
C LEU A 121 -10.53 10.35 -0.54
N PHE A 122 -11.42 10.32 0.46
CA PHE A 122 -12.26 11.43 0.84
C PHE A 122 -11.54 12.28 1.87
N VAL A 123 -11.48 13.59 1.61
CA VAL A 123 -10.81 14.59 2.42
C VAL A 123 -11.85 15.56 2.94
N GLY A 124 -12.05 15.59 4.26
CA GLY A 124 -12.80 16.64 4.94
C GLY A 124 -11.93 17.90 5.04
N ASP A 125 -11.92 18.70 3.98
CA ASP A 125 -11.14 19.93 3.85
C ASP A 125 -11.94 21.13 4.40
N PHE A 126 -12.24 21.09 5.70
CA PHE A 126 -13.08 22.06 6.42
C PHE A 126 -14.49 22.20 5.81
N ASN A 127 -14.75 23.27 5.05
CA ASN A 127 -16.07 23.57 4.50
C ASN A 127 -16.43 22.77 3.23
N TYR A 128 -15.49 21.98 2.70
CA TYR A 128 -15.76 21.06 1.59
C TYR A 128 -15.30 19.65 1.92
N ILE A 129 -16.11 18.66 1.53
CA ILE A 129 -15.64 17.28 1.36
C ILE A 129 -15.21 17.11 -0.09
N ARG A 130 -13.96 16.67 -0.26
CA ARG A 130 -13.32 16.52 -1.56
C ARG A 130 -12.90 15.07 -1.76
N ARG A 131 -13.22 14.50 -2.91
CA ARG A 131 -12.91 13.12 -3.26
C ARG A 131 -11.73 13.10 -4.23
N ILE A 132 -10.64 12.46 -3.84
CA ILE A 132 -9.50 12.14 -4.70
C ILE A 132 -9.71 10.74 -5.27
N PHE A 133 -9.81 10.63 -6.59
CA PHE A 133 -9.96 9.35 -7.30
C PHE A 133 -8.62 8.62 -7.44
N PRO A 134 -8.63 7.29 -7.70
CA PRO A 134 -7.40 6.55 -8.04
C PRO A 134 -6.65 7.12 -9.25
N SER A 135 -7.34 7.83 -10.15
CA SER A 135 -6.74 8.60 -11.26
C SER A 135 -5.98 9.86 -10.83
N ARG A 136 -5.92 10.16 -9.53
CA ARG A 136 -5.31 11.34 -8.90
C ARG A 136 -5.97 12.68 -9.22
N ASN A 137 -7.18 12.66 -9.79
CA ASN A 137 -8.03 13.85 -9.85
C ASN A 137 -8.83 14.01 -8.57
N VAL A 138 -9.17 15.24 -8.24
CA VAL A 138 -10.02 15.63 -7.12
C VAL A 138 -11.29 16.31 -7.63
N THR A 139 -12.42 16.02 -6.98
CA THR A 139 -13.65 16.80 -7.13
C THR A 139 -14.28 17.11 -5.77
N SER A 140 -14.84 18.30 -5.61
CA SER A 140 -15.68 18.63 -4.46
C SER A 140 -17.04 17.92 -4.60
N ILE A 141 -17.48 17.24 -3.55
CA ILE A 141 -18.71 16.44 -3.56
C ILE A 141 -19.76 16.89 -2.54
N LEU A 142 -19.34 17.63 -1.50
CA LEU A 142 -20.23 18.22 -0.50
C LEU A 142 -19.64 19.54 0.00
N GLU A 143 -20.51 20.52 0.21
CA GLU A 143 -20.22 21.80 0.89
C GLU A 143 -20.95 21.80 2.24
N LEU A 144 -20.23 22.13 3.31
CA LEU A 144 -20.79 22.30 4.65
C LEU A 144 -21.00 23.79 4.88
N ARG A 145 -22.25 24.18 5.17
CA ARG A 145 -22.66 25.56 5.44
C ARG A 145 -22.97 25.77 6.90
#